data_AF-A0A817MQ28-F1
#
_entry.id   AF-A0A817MQ28-F1
#
_cell.length_a   1.000
_cell.length_b   1.000
_cell.length_c   1.000
_cell.angle_alpha   90.00
_cell.angle_beta   90.00
_cell.angle_gamma   90.00
#
_symmetry.space_group_name_H-M   'P 1'
#
loop_
_entity.id
_entity.type
_entity.pdbx_description
1 polymer ?
#
loop_
_entity_poly.entity_id
_entity_poly.type
_entity_poly.pdbx_seq_one_letter_code
_entity_poly.pdbx_strand_id
1 'polypeptide(L)'
;MTDEFNRYYIKIRVILGINPKTIFDELTEALGPDALSYSMVKNWAKRFREGREDVSDDHRSGRPISILTVENIECVRQVIEDDPHSTYEYIIVKTDL
;
A
#
# COMPACT_ATOMS: atom_id res chain seq x y z
N MET A 1 -9.50 1.41 17.21
CA MET A 1 -9.89 2.62 16.44
C MET A 1 -9.04 2.66 15.17
N THR A 2 -9.60 2.95 13.99
CA THR A 2 -8.91 2.70 12.71
C THR A 2 -7.86 3.76 12.35
N ASP A 3 -6.86 3.34 11.57
CA ASP A 3 -5.81 4.20 10.99
C ASP A 3 -6.41 5.37 10.17
N GLU A 4 -7.56 5.16 9.54
CA GLU A 4 -8.29 6.18 8.79
C GLU A 4 -8.79 7.34 9.67
N PHE A 5 -9.23 7.06 10.90
CA PHE A 5 -9.68 8.11 11.83
C PHE A 5 -8.55 9.09 12.14
N ASN A 6 -7.35 8.58 12.43
CA ASN A 6 -6.16 9.40 12.66
C ASN A 6 -5.86 10.29 11.44
N ARG A 7 -5.94 9.74 10.23
CA ARG A 7 -5.65 10.49 8.98
C ARG A 7 -6.68 11.56 8.69
N TYR A 8 -7.96 11.27 8.94
CA TYR A 8 -9.04 12.25 8.81
C TYR A 8 -8.87 13.40 9.80
N TYR A 9 -8.52 13.08 11.05
CA TYR A 9 -8.17 14.09 12.05
C TYR A 9 -7.00 14.96 11.58
N ILE A 10 -5.88 14.35 11.14
CA ILE A 10 -4.73 15.08 10.61
C ILE A 10 -5.14 16.00 9.45
N LYS A 11 -5.98 15.52 8.52
CA LYS A 11 -6.46 16.31 7.37
C LYS A 11 -7.17 17.58 7.84
N ILE A 12 -8.14 17.45 8.75
CA ILE A 12 -8.89 18.60 9.28
C ILE A 12 -7.95 19.58 9.97
N ARG A 13 -7.05 19.10 10.84
CA ARG A 13 -6.13 19.98 11.58
C ARG A 13 -5.16 20.72 10.64
N VAL A 14 -4.71 20.08 9.56
CA VAL A 14 -3.88 20.72 8.54
C VAL A 14 -4.64 21.80 7.78
N ILE A 15 -5.90 21.57 7.42
CA ILE A 15 -6.78 22.59 6.81
C ILE A 15 -6.94 23.79 7.73
N LEU A 16 -7.02 23.55 9.05
CA LEU A 16 -7.06 24.59 10.09
C LEU A 16 -5.69 25.26 10.34
N GLY A 17 -4.62 24.88 9.63
CA GLY A 17 -3.29 25.48 9.77
C GLY A 17 -2.51 25.02 10.99
N ILE A 18 -2.96 23.97 11.68
CA ILE A 18 -2.28 23.45 12.87
C ILE A 18 -0.99 22.73 12.47
N ASN A 19 0.06 22.94 13.26
CA ASN A 19 1.36 22.33 12.99
C ASN A 19 1.37 20.81 13.30
N PRO A 20 2.18 20.00 12.61
CA PRO A 20 2.21 18.54 12.82
C PRO A 20 2.58 18.08 14.22
N LYS A 21 3.34 18.89 14.99
CA LYS A 21 3.72 18.54 16.36
C LYS A 21 2.52 18.61 17.30
N THR A 22 1.76 19.69 17.24
CA THR A 22 0.52 19.85 18.02
C THR A 22 -0.49 18.76 17.65
N ILE A 23 -0.63 18.41 16.37
CA ILE A 23 -1.50 17.30 15.95
C ILE A 23 -1.06 15.97 16.58
N PHE A 24 0.25 15.71 16.62
CA PHE A 24 0.79 14.50 17.24
C PHE A 24 0.56 14.47 18.75
N ASP A 25 0.78 15.60 19.43
CA ASP A 25 0.55 15.71 20.88
C ASP A 25 -0.94 15.42 21.21
N GLU A 26 -1.87 16.00 20.44
CA GLU A 26 -3.32 15.78 20.59
C GLU A 26 -3.74 14.33 20.32
N LEU A 27 -3.19 13.71 19.27
CA LEU A 27 -3.46 12.30 18.97
C LEU A 27 -2.91 11.38 20.05
N THR A 28 -1.72 11.69 20.58
CA THR A 28 -1.09 10.91 21.65
C THR A 28 -1.85 11.05 22.96
N GLU A 29 -2.35 12.25 23.28
CA GLU A 29 -3.19 12.47 24.45
C GLU A 29 -4.52 11.71 24.35
N ALA A 30 -5.16 11.70 23.19
CA ALA A 30 -6.46 11.05 22.99
C ALA A 30 -6.38 9.53 22.84
N LEU A 31 -5.35 9.00 22.15
CA LEU A 31 -5.27 7.60 21.72
C LEU A 31 -4.11 6.83 22.34
N GLY A 32 -3.13 7.50 22.94
CA GLY A 32 -1.97 6.88 23.56
C GLY A 32 -1.24 5.93 22.59
N PRO A 33 -1.12 4.63 22.91
CA PRO A 33 -0.44 3.65 22.06
C PRO A 33 -1.07 3.44 20.67
N ASP A 34 -2.36 3.75 20.51
CA ASP A 34 -3.09 3.60 19.25
C ASP A 34 -2.91 4.82 18.32
N ALA A 35 -2.18 5.86 18.78
CA ALA A 35 -1.90 7.03 17.98
C ALA A 35 -0.88 6.74 16.86
N LEU A 36 -1.03 7.41 15.73
CA LEU A 36 0.02 7.39 14.69
C LEU A 36 1.33 7.96 15.22
N SER A 37 2.44 7.32 14.83
CA SER A 37 3.77 7.85 15.10
C SER A 37 3.94 9.26 14.54
N TYR A 38 4.77 10.08 15.18
CA TYR A 38 5.07 11.44 14.73
C TYR A 38 5.53 11.49 13.26
N SER A 39 6.31 10.51 12.82
CA SER A 39 6.77 10.37 11.43
C SER A 39 5.60 10.23 10.44
N MET A 40 4.58 9.43 10.80
CA MET A 40 3.38 9.24 9.99
C MET A 40 2.52 10.51 9.98
N VAL A 41 2.34 11.16 11.13
CA VAL A 41 1.64 12.46 11.24
C VAL A 41 2.30 13.50 10.31
N LYS A 42 3.63 13.61 10.34
CA LYS A 42 4.37 14.54 9.49
C LYS A 42 4.22 14.22 7.99
N ASN A 43 4.26 12.95 7.61
CA ASN A 43 4.09 12.52 6.22
C ASN A 43 2.68 12.84 5.70
N TRP A 44 1.64 12.48 6.46
CA TRP A 44 0.25 12.81 6.12
C TRP A 44 0.02 14.32 6.07
N ALA A 45 0.53 15.07 7.05
CA ALA A 45 0.41 16.52 7.04
C ALA A 45 1.10 17.19 5.84
N LYS A 46 2.22 16.63 5.37
CA LYS A 46 2.87 17.06 4.13
C LYS A 46 1.96 16.78 2.92
N ARG A 47 1.46 15.55 2.79
CA ARG A 47 0.58 15.13 1.68
C ARG A 47 -0.68 15.99 1.58
N PHE A 48 -1.34 16.29 2.70
CA PHE A 48 -2.52 17.14 2.70
C PHE A 48 -2.20 18.60 2.35
N ARG A 49 -1.05 19.11 2.77
CA ARG A 49 -0.58 20.45 2.36
C ARG A 49 -0.28 20.53 0.87
N GLU A 50 0.16 19.42 0.27
CA GLU A 50 0.41 19.27 -1.17
C GLU A 50 -0.88 19.07 -1.99
N GLY A 51 -2.06 19.11 -1.36
CA GLY A 51 -3.35 19.07 -2.04
C GLY A 51 -3.98 17.69 -2.17
N ARG A 52 -3.46 16.65 -1.49
CA ARG A 52 -4.13 15.35 -1.43
C ARG A 52 -5.47 15.47 -0.70
N GLU A 53 -6.54 14.95 -1.29
CA GLU A 53 -7.87 14.91 -0.65
C GLU A 53 -8.19 13.55 0.00
N ASP A 54 -7.63 12.47 -0.51
CA ASP A 54 -7.93 11.13 -0.01
C ASP A 54 -7.12 10.77 1.26
N VAL A 55 -7.80 10.13 2.21
CA VAL A 55 -7.24 9.60 3.47
C VAL A 55 -6.86 8.13 3.38
N SER A 56 -7.32 7.42 2.36
CA SER A 56 -6.94 6.04 2.08
C SER A 56 -5.47 5.96 1.68
N ASP A 57 -4.84 4.81 1.98
CA ASP A 57 -3.47 4.55 1.52
C ASP A 57 -3.40 4.57 -0.01
N ASP A 58 -2.25 4.97 -0.53
CA ASP A 58 -1.96 4.79 -1.95
C ASP A 58 -2.11 3.32 -2.31
N HIS A 59 -2.61 3.04 -3.50
CA HIS A 59 -2.64 1.68 -4.02
C HIS A 59 -1.23 1.12 -3.93
N ARG A 60 -1.05 0.13 -3.04
CA ARG A 60 0.24 -0.55 -2.90
C ARG A 60 0.35 -1.45 -4.11
N SER A 61 1.15 -1.04 -5.08
CA SER A 61 1.60 -1.94 -6.13
C SER A 61 2.36 -3.09 -5.46
N GLY A 62 1.67 -4.22 -5.28
CA GLY A 62 2.29 -5.48 -4.94
C GLY A 62 3.16 -5.97 -6.09
N ARG A 63 3.66 -7.21 -5.98
CA ARG A 63 4.33 -7.84 -7.13
C ARG A 63 3.36 -7.81 -8.34
N PRO A 64 3.80 -7.36 -9.52
CA PRO A 64 2.94 -7.35 -10.71
C PRO A 64 2.36 -8.75 -10.94
N ILE A 65 1.04 -8.86 -10.88
CA ILE A 65 0.25 -10.08 -11.19
C ILE A 65 0.05 -10.17 -12.72
N SER A 66 0.69 -9.32 -13.53
CA SER A 66 0.57 -9.33 -14.98
C SER A 66 1.00 -10.66 -15.63
N ILE A 67 1.80 -11.47 -14.93
CA ILE A 67 2.21 -12.81 -15.36
C ILE A 67 1.16 -13.87 -14.99
N LEU A 68 0.30 -13.63 -14.00
CA LEU A 68 -0.70 -14.57 -13.51
C LEU A 68 -2.05 -14.41 -14.24
N THR A 69 -2.03 -14.40 -15.57
CA THR A 69 -3.26 -14.49 -16.35
C THR A 69 -3.71 -15.95 -16.46
N VAL A 70 -4.99 -16.17 -16.75
CA VAL A 70 -5.52 -17.54 -16.95
C VAL A 70 -4.79 -18.23 -18.10
N GLU A 71 -4.45 -17.46 -19.14
CA GLU A 71 -3.71 -17.92 -20.31
C GLU A 71 -2.30 -18.39 -19.95
N ASN A 72 -1.58 -17.61 -19.14
CA ASN A 72 -0.22 -17.94 -18.72
C ASN A 72 -0.20 -19.14 -17.77
N ILE A 73 -1.19 -19.23 -16.88
CA ILE A 73 -1.38 -20.39 -15.99
C ILE A 73 -1.62 -21.66 -16.83
N GLU A 74 -2.46 -21.56 -17.84
CA GLU A 74 -2.78 -22.69 -18.72
C GLU A 74 -1.58 -23.10 -19.59
N CYS A 75 -0.82 -22.14 -20.11
CA CYS A 75 0.41 -22.42 -20.87
C CYS A 75 1.44 -23.16 -20.00
N VAL A 76 1.66 -22.71 -18.76
CA VAL A 76 2.56 -23.40 -17.83
C VAL A 76 2.03 -24.78 -17.46
N ARG A 77 0.72 -24.93 -17.26
CA ARG A 77 0.07 -26.22 -16.97
C ARG A 77 0.29 -27.22 -18.09
N GLN A 78 0.12 -26.81 -19.34
CA GLN A 78 0.34 -27.65 -20.52
C GLN A 78 1.80 -28.12 -20.62
N VAL A 79 2.78 -27.24 -20.39
CA VAL A 79 4.20 -27.63 -20.43
C VAL A 79 4.53 -28.67 -19.35
N ILE A 80 3.94 -28.54 -18.15
CA ILE A 80 4.13 -29.50 -17.05
C ILE A 80 3.40 -30.82 -17.32
N GLU A 81 2.21 -30.79 -17.93
CA GLU A 81 1.46 -32.00 -18.32
C GLU A 81 2.20 -32.78 -19.42
N ASP A 82 2.82 -32.09 -20.37
CA ASP A 82 3.60 -32.69 -21.46
C ASP A 82 4.94 -33.26 -20.96
N ASP A 83 5.64 -32.56 -20.07
CA ASP A 83 6.85 -33.06 -19.40
C ASP A 83 6.90 -32.61 -17.93
N PRO A 84 6.53 -33.51 -16.99
CA PRO A 84 6.56 -33.23 -15.55
C PRO A 84 7.96 -32.96 -14.97
N HIS A 85 9.03 -33.28 -15.69
CA HIS A 85 10.41 -33.04 -15.27
C HIS A 85 11.01 -31.76 -15.90
N SER A 86 10.18 -30.99 -16.62
CA SER A 86 10.55 -29.70 -17.18
C SER A 86 11.19 -28.80 -16.13
N THR A 87 12.33 -28.21 -16.47
CA THR A 87 12.98 -27.23 -15.59
C THR A 87 12.26 -25.89 -15.65
N TYR A 88 12.38 -25.10 -14.59
CA TYR A 88 11.84 -23.75 -14.53
C TYR A 88 12.30 -22.87 -15.70
N GLU A 89 13.59 -22.94 -16.06
CA GLU A 89 14.16 -22.18 -17.18
C GLU A 89 13.53 -22.60 -18.51
N TYR A 90 13.31 -23.89 -18.71
CA TYR A 90 12.65 -24.40 -19.90
C TYR A 90 11.19 -23.94 -19.99
N ILE A 91 10.44 -23.98 -18.89
CA ILE A 91 9.05 -23.54 -18.83
C ILE A 91 8.94 -22.06 -19.21
N ILE A 92 9.82 -21.21 -18.67
CA ILE A 92 9.84 -19.77 -18.98
C ILE A 92 10.11 -19.52 -20.46
N VAL A 93 11.16 -20.16 -21.00
CA VAL A 93 11.51 -20.00 -22.43
C VAL A 93 10.39 -20.52 -23.34
N LYS A 94 9.65 -21.54 -22.89
CA LYS A 94 8.56 -22.14 -23.66
C LYS A 94 7.27 -21.33 -23.62
N THR A 95 7.03 -20.61 -22.53
CA THR A 95 5.78 -19.86 -22.27
C THR A 95 5.91 -18.34 -22.47
N ASP A 96 7.12 -17.86 -22.79
CA ASP A 96 7.44 -16.42 -22.97
C ASP A 96 7.03 -15.55 -21.76
N LEU A 97 7.20 -16.08 -20.53
CA LEU A 97 6.84 -15.43 -19.25
C LEU A 97 7.98 -14.75 -18.50
#